data_AF-X0URR4-F1
#
_entry.id   AF-X0URR4-F1
#
_cell.length_a   1.000
_cell.length_b   1.000
_cell.length_c   1.000
_cell.angle_alpha   90.00
_cell.angle_beta   90.00
_cell.angle_gamma   90.00
#
_symmetry.space_group_name_H-M   'P 1'
#
loop_
_entity.id
_entity.type
_entity.pdbx_description
1 polymer ?
#
loop_
_entity_poly.entity_id
_entity_poly.type
_entity_poly.pdbx_seq_one_letter_code
_entity_poly.pdbx_strand_id
1 'polypeptide(L)'
;MEKRQGVTLFMPAYLVDSDAMGAKIVSVFPNNQERKLPTVHAVVIVVDAETGRPTAVMDGTYLTALRTGAASGVATDLLCREDARVAAIFGAGTQSRTQLEAICSVRSIEKIWVYDVMPRAAIAYVKEMKKQGNPIPADIFVAESPEQAVSEADVICSATTSFRPVFKDSDLKPGVHINGVGSYTTEM
;
A
#
# COMPACT_ATOMS: atom_id res chain seq x y z
N MET A 1 -1.66 30.87 14.64
CA MET A 1 -1.03 29.54 14.74
C MET A 1 -0.99 28.95 13.34
N GLU A 2 0.19 28.57 12.83
CA GLU A 2 0.26 27.83 11.57
C GLU A 2 -0.47 26.49 11.70
N LYS A 3 -1.32 26.18 10.73
CA LYS A 3 -2.03 24.90 10.68
C LYS A 3 -1.00 23.80 10.44
N ARG A 4 -0.78 22.93 11.43
CA ARG A 4 0.11 21.78 11.27
C ARG A 4 -0.44 20.90 10.15
N GLN A 5 0.41 20.56 9.18
CA GLN A 5 0.04 19.66 8.08
C GLN A 5 0.03 18.21 8.57
N GLY A 6 -1.16 17.63 8.64
CA GLY A 6 -1.38 16.24 9.04
C GLY A 6 -2.86 15.99 9.38
N VAL A 7 -3.24 14.73 9.39
CA VAL A 7 -4.60 14.30 9.76
C VAL A 7 -4.50 13.15 10.76
N THR A 8 -5.42 13.10 11.72
CA THR A 8 -5.63 11.96 12.61
C THR A 8 -7.06 11.46 12.42
N LEU A 9 -7.20 10.16 12.20
CA LEU A 9 -8.44 9.46 11.92
C LEU A 9 -8.76 8.51 13.08
N PHE A 10 -10.02 8.49 13.49
CA PHE A 10 -10.55 7.57 14.49
C PHE A 10 -11.50 6.61 13.77
N MET A 11 -11.14 5.33 13.75
CA MET A 11 -11.81 4.30 12.95
C MET A 11 -12.31 3.18 13.86
N PRO A 12 -13.47 3.34 14.51
CA PRO A 12 -14.10 2.28 15.28
C PRO A 12 -14.82 1.28 14.36
N ALA A 13 -14.88 0.03 14.78
CA ALA A 13 -15.70 -0.99 14.13
C ALA A 13 -16.14 -2.06 15.13
N TYR A 14 -17.29 -2.66 14.84
CA TYR A 14 -17.76 -3.90 15.44
C TYR A 14 -18.16 -4.85 14.31
N LEU A 15 -17.59 -6.05 14.32
CA LEU A 15 -17.88 -7.11 13.37
C LEU A 15 -18.73 -8.17 14.07
N VAL A 16 -20.02 -8.22 13.72
CA VAL A 16 -21.01 -9.10 14.36
C VAL A 16 -20.63 -10.58 14.22
N ASP A 17 -20.24 -11.01 13.02
CA ASP A 17 -20.00 -12.43 12.73
C ASP A 17 -18.79 -13.01 13.48
N SER A 18 -17.79 -12.18 13.79
CA SER A 18 -16.57 -12.58 14.50
C SER A 18 -16.52 -12.09 15.94
N ASP A 19 -17.57 -11.41 16.40
CA ASP A 19 -17.64 -10.68 17.67
C ASP A 19 -16.41 -9.80 17.98
N ALA A 20 -15.84 -9.18 16.94
CA ALA A 20 -14.62 -8.39 17.06
C ALA A 20 -14.96 -6.90 17.19
N MET A 21 -14.61 -6.29 18.33
CA MET A 21 -14.82 -4.86 18.57
C MET A 21 -13.50 -4.15 18.83
N GLY A 22 -13.33 -2.97 18.22
CA GLY A 22 -12.13 -2.17 18.45
C GLY A 22 -12.15 -0.83 17.75
N ALA A 23 -11.06 -0.09 17.94
CA ALA A 23 -10.84 1.17 17.26
C ALA A 23 -9.37 1.32 16.87
N LYS A 24 -9.14 1.89 15.70
CA LYS A 24 -7.82 2.35 15.28
C LYS A 24 -7.76 3.87 15.32
N ILE A 25 -6.71 4.40 15.96
CA ILE A 25 -6.33 5.80 15.84
C ILE A 25 -5.10 5.83 14.93
N VAL A 26 -5.22 6.48 13.78
CA VAL A 26 -4.14 6.56 12.79
C VAL A 26 -3.88 8.01 12.40
N SER A 27 -2.61 8.37 12.35
CA SER A 27 -2.13 9.70 12.00
C SER A 27 -1.33 9.64 10.71
N VAL A 28 -1.59 10.54 9.77
CA VAL A 28 -0.86 10.69 8.51
C VAL A 28 -0.24 12.08 8.46
N PHE A 29 1.09 12.14 8.51
CA PHE A 29 1.89 13.37 8.55
C PHE A 29 2.95 13.31 7.44
N PRO A 30 2.65 13.83 6.24
CA PRO A 30 3.55 13.74 5.08
C PRO A 30 4.98 14.24 5.37
N ASN A 31 5.11 15.33 6.12
CA ASN A 31 6.39 15.98 6.40
C ASN A 31 7.23 15.27 7.49
N ASN A 32 6.76 14.14 8.05
CA ASN A 32 7.54 13.37 9.02
C ASN A 32 8.86 12.82 8.43
N GLN A 33 8.94 12.66 7.11
CA GLN A 33 10.16 12.24 6.43
C GLN A 33 11.34 13.19 6.69
N GLU A 34 11.11 14.50 6.78
CA GLU A 34 12.12 15.51 7.11
C GLU A 34 12.71 15.30 8.52
N ARG A 35 11.91 14.68 9.40
CA ARG A 35 12.27 14.34 10.79
C ARG A 35 12.75 12.90 10.93
N LYS A 36 12.91 12.16 9.82
CA LYS A 36 13.25 10.73 9.80
C LYS A 36 12.24 9.88 10.58
N LEU A 37 10.97 10.27 10.57
CA LEU A 37 9.85 9.52 11.15
C LEU A 37 8.97 8.94 10.05
N PRO A 38 8.28 7.81 10.31
CA PRO A 38 7.25 7.30 9.41
C PRO A 38 6.15 8.33 9.14
N THR A 39 5.64 8.33 7.90
CA THR A 39 4.50 9.15 7.50
C THR A 39 3.21 8.74 8.20
N VAL A 40 3.06 7.45 8.51
CA VAL A 40 1.88 6.88 9.16
C VAL A 40 2.28 6.32 10.52
N HIS A 41 1.52 6.66 11.55
CA HIS A 41 1.59 6.06 12.88
C HIS A 41 0.20 5.64 13.30
N ALA A 42 0.06 4.49 13.95
CA ALA A 42 -1.24 4.08 14.46
C ALA A 42 -1.15 3.28 15.75
N VAL A 43 -2.26 3.27 16.49
CA VAL A 43 -2.54 2.37 17.60
C VAL A 43 -3.87 1.68 17.34
N VAL A 44 -3.96 0.40 17.69
CA VAL A 44 -5.21 -0.38 17.66
C VAL A 44 -5.56 -0.75 19.08
N ILE A 45 -6.81 -0.49 19.46
CA ILE A 45 -7.40 -0.89 20.74
C ILE A 45 -8.43 -1.97 20.42
N VAL A 46 -8.34 -3.10 21.12
CA VAL A 46 -9.34 -4.17 21.08
C VAL A 46 -10.14 -4.11 22.36
N VAL A 47 -11.45 -4.25 22.22
CA VAL A 47 -12.41 -4.17 23.32
C VAL A 47 -13.25 -5.42 23.31
N ASP A 48 -13.47 -5.99 24.49
CA ASP A 48 -14.42 -7.06 24.69
C ASP A 48 -15.83 -6.57 24.36
N ALA A 49 -16.49 -7.21 23.39
CA ALA A 49 -17.79 -6.75 22.86
C ALA A 49 -18.92 -6.88 23.88
N GLU A 50 -18.83 -7.85 24.79
CA GLU A 50 -19.84 -8.11 25.81
C GLU A 50 -19.76 -7.12 26.99
N THR A 51 -18.55 -6.86 27.48
CA THR A 51 -18.31 -6.12 28.72
C THR A 51 -17.79 -4.71 28.52
N GLY A 52 -17.35 -4.36 27.31
CA GLY A 52 -16.72 -3.07 26.99
C GLY A 52 -15.31 -2.90 27.57
N ARG A 53 -14.71 -3.96 28.15
CA ARG A 53 -13.37 -3.89 28.76
C ARG A 53 -12.29 -3.89 27.67
N PRO A 54 -11.30 -2.97 27.71
CA PRO A 54 -10.16 -3.05 26.82
C PRO A 54 -9.37 -4.33 27.06
N THR A 55 -9.14 -5.11 26.00
CA THR A 55 -8.41 -6.38 26.07
C THR A 55 -6.99 -6.27 25.54
N ALA A 56 -6.74 -5.36 24.59
CA ALA A 56 -5.40 -5.12 24.05
C ALA A 56 -5.21 -3.69 23.55
N VAL A 57 -3.96 -3.23 23.61
CA VAL A 57 -3.46 -2.04 22.92
C VAL A 57 -2.22 -2.44 22.15
N MET A 58 -2.23 -2.23 20.83
CA MET A 58 -1.20 -2.73 19.92
C MET A 58 -0.66 -1.61 19.04
N ASP A 59 0.61 -1.72 18.62
CA ASP A 59 1.10 -0.90 17.52
C ASP A 59 0.26 -1.18 16.28
N GLY A 60 -0.35 -0.13 15.75
CA GLY A 60 -1.21 -0.18 14.58
C GLY A 60 -0.46 0.14 13.29
N THR A 61 0.82 0.50 13.36
CA THR A 61 1.59 1.02 12.21
C THR A 61 1.82 -0.09 11.20
N TYR A 62 2.39 -1.21 11.65
CA TYR A 62 2.57 -2.38 10.79
C TYR A 62 1.21 -3.00 10.41
N LEU A 63 0.29 -3.14 11.37
CA LEU A 63 -1.06 -3.67 11.10
C LEU A 63 -1.80 -2.85 10.03
N THR A 64 -1.60 -1.53 10.01
CA THR A 64 -2.17 -0.66 8.97
C THR A 64 -1.58 -0.98 7.61
N ALA A 65 -0.27 -1.18 7.49
CA ALA A 65 0.34 -1.57 6.22
C ALA A 65 -0.15 -2.94 5.76
N LEU A 66 -0.13 -3.93 6.66
CA LEU A 66 -0.53 -5.30 6.38
C LEU A 66 -1.98 -5.37 5.90
N ARG A 67 -2.94 -4.81 6.66
CA ARG A 67 -4.36 -4.84 6.27
C ARG A 67 -4.67 -4.04 5.01
N THR A 68 -3.90 -2.99 4.71
CA THR A 68 -4.09 -2.20 3.48
C THR A 68 -3.62 -3.00 2.27
N GLY A 69 -2.47 -3.68 2.39
CA GLY A 69 -2.00 -4.67 1.42
C GLY A 69 -3.01 -5.79 1.21
N ALA A 70 -3.45 -6.44 2.29
CA ALA A 70 -4.42 -7.54 2.23
C ALA A 70 -5.75 -7.14 1.55
N ALA A 71 -6.29 -5.96 1.84
CA ALA A 71 -7.50 -5.48 1.16
C ALA A 71 -7.29 -5.34 -0.36
N SER A 72 -6.11 -4.86 -0.77
CA SER A 72 -5.74 -4.76 -2.20
C SER A 72 -5.45 -6.12 -2.81
N GLY A 73 -4.92 -7.07 -2.02
CA GLY A 73 -4.76 -8.47 -2.39
C GLY A 73 -6.11 -9.12 -2.71
N VAL A 74 -7.12 -8.98 -1.84
CA VAL A 74 -8.48 -9.47 -2.10
C VAL A 74 -9.08 -8.81 -3.34
N ALA A 75 -8.94 -7.49 -3.51
CA ALA A 75 -9.41 -6.81 -4.70
C ALA A 75 -8.71 -7.32 -5.97
N THR A 76 -7.39 -7.54 -5.92
CA THR A 76 -6.62 -8.13 -7.01
C THR A 76 -7.09 -9.54 -7.30
N ASP A 77 -7.37 -10.35 -6.28
CA ASP A 77 -7.80 -11.73 -6.46
C ASP A 77 -9.15 -11.84 -7.17
N LEU A 78 -10.07 -10.93 -6.86
CA LEU A 78 -11.41 -10.94 -7.46
C LEU A 78 -11.48 -10.24 -8.82
N LEU A 79 -10.65 -9.23 -9.07
CA LEU A 79 -10.83 -8.30 -10.19
C LEU A 79 -9.73 -8.39 -11.24
N CYS A 80 -8.52 -8.83 -10.86
CA CYS A 80 -7.43 -8.99 -11.80
C CYS A 80 -7.59 -10.28 -12.60
N ARG A 81 -7.19 -10.27 -13.87
CA ARG A 81 -7.10 -11.48 -14.69
C ARG A 81 -6.23 -12.54 -14.02
N GLU A 82 -6.62 -13.81 -14.16
CA GLU A 82 -5.90 -14.94 -13.58
C GLU A 82 -4.50 -15.13 -14.21
N ASP A 83 -4.33 -14.72 -15.47
CA ASP A 83 -3.09 -14.86 -16.22
C ASP A 83 -2.12 -13.67 -16.06
N ALA A 84 -2.36 -12.78 -15.09
CA ALA A 84 -1.49 -11.64 -14.81
C ALA A 84 -0.08 -12.08 -14.36
N ARG A 85 0.96 -11.60 -15.06
CA ARG A 85 2.38 -11.95 -14.81
C ARG A 85 3.27 -10.74 -14.51
N VAL A 86 2.86 -9.53 -14.87
CA VAL A 86 3.68 -8.33 -14.69
C VAL A 86 3.00 -7.35 -13.75
N ALA A 87 3.69 -6.95 -12.68
CA ALA A 87 3.22 -5.92 -11.77
C ALA A 87 4.03 -4.63 -11.88
N ALA A 88 3.39 -3.48 -11.69
CA ALA A 88 4.02 -2.19 -11.56
C ALA A 88 3.70 -1.55 -10.20
N ILE A 89 4.72 -1.08 -9.50
CA ILE A 89 4.63 -0.45 -8.19
C ILE A 89 5.04 1.02 -8.33
N PHE A 90 4.11 1.92 -8.04
CA PHE A 90 4.33 3.36 -7.98
C PHE A 90 4.43 3.82 -6.53
N GLY A 91 5.58 4.38 -6.17
CA GLY A 91 5.93 4.80 -4.82
C GLY A 91 6.61 3.69 -4.03
N ALA A 92 7.89 3.88 -3.70
CA ALA A 92 8.76 2.93 -3.01
C ALA A 92 8.69 3.06 -1.46
N GLY A 93 7.52 3.45 -0.94
CA GLY A 93 7.27 3.69 0.49
C GLY A 93 6.83 2.46 1.29
N THR A 94 6.50 2.66 2.57
CA THR A 94 6.11 1.55 3.47
C THR A 94 4.92 0.76 2.96
N GLN A 95 3.90 1.45 2.43
CA GLN A 95 2.67 0.80 1.97
C GLN A 95 2.90 -0.13 0.79
N SER A 96 3.75 0.25 -0.17
CA SER A 96 3.95 -0.57 -1.37
C SER A 96 4.62 -1.92 -1.08
N ARG A 97 5.26 -2.10 0.08
CA ARG A 97 5.88 -3.38 0.48
C ARG A 97 4.83 -4.46 0.70
N THR A 98 3.83 -4.18 1.54
CA THR A 98 2.73 -5.11 1.82
C THR A 98 1.75 -5.20 0.66
N GLN A 99 1.64 -4.16 -0.17
CA GLN A 99 0.90 -4.22 -1.43
C GLN A 99 1.51 -5.24 -2.40
N LEU A 100 2.84 -5.16 -2.61
CA LEU A 100 3.52 -6.09 -3.48
C LEU A 100 3.42 -7.54 -2.97
N GLU A 101 3.64 -7.73 -1.67
CA GLU A 101 3.48 -9.04 -1.01
C GLU A 101 2.07 -9.60 -1.23
N ALA A 102 1.03 -8.78 -1.04
CA ALA A 102 -0.36 -9.20 -1.23
C ALA A 102 -0.68 -9.55 -2.69
N ILE A 103 -0.20 -8.76 -3.66
CA ILE A 103 -0.37 -9.03 -5.09
C ILE A 103 0.31 -10.37 -5.45
N CYS A 104 1.56 -10.57 -5.04
CA CYS A 104 2.29 -11.81 -5.29
C CYS A 104 1.69 -13.03 -4.57
N SER A 105 0.97 -12.82 -3.46
CA SER A 105 0.29 -13.90 -2.75
C SER A 105 -0.94 -14.44 -3.48
N VAL A 106 -1.52 -13.66 -4.40
CA VAL A 106 -2.75 -14.03 -5.12
C VAL A 106 -2.56 -14.15 -6.62
N ARG A 107 -1.45 -13.69 -7.18
CA ARG A 107 -1.09 -13.84 -8.60
C ARG A 107 0.34 -14.33 -8.76
N SER A 108 0.55 -15.19 -9.75
CA SER A 108 1.88 -15.70 -10.14
C SER A 108 2.67 -14.64 -10.92
N ILE A 109 2.99 -13.52 -10.25
CA ILE A 109 3.79 -12.44 -10.83
C ILE A 109 5.22 -12.94 -11.09
N GLU A 110 5.69 -12.70 -12.30
CA GLU A 110 7.02 -13.10 -12.78
C GLU A 110 7.95 -11.91 -12.90
N LYS A 111 7.43 -10.72 -13.23
CA LYS A 111 8.22 -9.49 -13.40
C LYS A 111 7.59 -8.34 -12.64
N ILE A 112 8.42 -7.54 -11.97
CA ILE A 112 7.97 -6.34 -11.25
C ILE A 112 8.76 -5.11 -11.71
N TRP A 113 8.04 -4.06 -12.10
CA TRP A 113 8.59 -2.72 -12.31
C TRP A 113 8.31 -1.83 -11.10
N VAL A 114 9.32 -1.13 -10.61
CA VAL A 114 9.19 -0.17 -9.50
C VAL A 114 9.57 1.21 -10.00
N TYR A 115 8.64 2.16 -9.86
CA TYR A 115 8.86 3.56 -10.16
C TYR A 115 8.66 4.42 -8.90
N ASP A 116 9.59 5.33 -8.67
CA ASP A 116 9.48 6.37 -7.66
C ASP A 116 10.12 7.65 -8.21
N VAL A 117 9.55 8.81 -7.89
CA VAL A 117 10.11 10.12 -8.25
C VAL A 117 11.49 10.35 -7.66
N MET A 118 11.85 9.61 -6.61
CA MET A 118 13.18 9.53 -6.01
C MET A 118 13.84 8.19 -6.40
N PRO A 119 14.73 8.17 -7.43
CA PRO A 119 15.34 6.93 -7.90
C PRO A 119 16.06 6.11 -6.83
N ARG A 120 16.66 6.80 -5.83
CA ARG A 120 17.32 6.13 -4.69
C ARG A 120 16.34 5.30 -3.85
N ALA A 121 15.10 5.75 -3.70
CA ALA A 121 14.07 5.01 -2.98
C ALA A 121 13.67 3.74 -3.72
N ALA A 122 13.46 3.82 -5.04
CA ALA A 122 13.19 2.66 -5.89
C ALA A 122 14.33 1.63 -5.85
N ILE A 123 15.60 2.09 -5.97
CA ILE A 123 16.77 1.19 -5.89
C ILE A 123 16.83 0.48 -4.52
N ALA A 124 16.63 1.21 -3.43
CA ALA A 124 16.64 0.62 -2.09
C ALA A 124 15.50 -0.39 -1.91
N TYR A 125 14.30 -0.06 -2.39
CA TYR A 125 13.12 -0.92 -2.36
C TYR A 125 13.36 -2.21 -3.15
N VAL A 126 13.86 -2.13 -4.39
CA VAL A 126 14.16 -3.31 -5.21
C VAL A 126 15.17 -4.23 -4.50
N LYS A 127 16.23 -3.66 -3.90
CA LYS A 127 17.22 -4.42 -3.13
C LYS A 127 16.62 -5.10 -1.90
N GLU A 128 15.66 -4.46 -1.24
CA GLU A 128 14.95 -5.00 -0.09
C GLU A 128 14.00 -6.13 -0.50
N MET A 129 13.11 -5.88 -1.47
CA MET A 129 12.07 -6.84 -1.85
C MET A 129 12.65 -8.11 -2.48
N LYS A 130 13.77 -8.01 -3.21
CA LYS A 130 14.49 -9.20 -3.71
C LYS A 130 14.95 -10.16 -2.60
N LYS A 131 15.12 -9.70 -1.36
CA LYS A 131 15.54 -10.53 -0.24
C LYS A 131 14.39 -11.28 0.43
N GLN A 132 13.14 -10.87 0.20
CA GLN A 132 11.98 -11.48 0.84
C GLN A 132 11.73 -12.90 0.32
N GLY A 133 12.08 -13.18 -0.94
CA GLY A 133 11.85 -14.47 -1.57
C GLY A 133 10.36 -14.73 -1.82
N ASN A 134 9.98 -16.00 -1.94
CA ASN A 134 8.63 -16.42 -2.30
C ASN A 134 7.57 -15.80 -1.36
N PRO A 135 6.49 -15.18 -1.88
CA PRO A 135 6.00 -15.25 -3.27
C PRO A 135 6.57 -14.19 -4.22
N ILE A 136 7.49 -13.34 -3.78
CA ILE A 136 8.04 -12.25 -4.61
C ILE A 136 9.10 -12.82 -5.57
N PRO A 137 8.99 -12.59 -6.89
CA PRO A 137 9.96 -13.08 -7.86
C PRO A 137 11.30 -12.34 -7.75
N ALA A 138 12.36 -12.95 -8.28
CA ALA A 138 13.69 -12.33 -8.32
C ALA A 138 13.77 -11.17 -9.33
N ASP A 139 12.91 -11.19 -10.33
CA ASP A 139 12.85 -10.27 -11.47
C ASP A 139 12.11 -8.98 -11.13
N ILE A 140 12.74 -8.19 -10.25
CA ILE A 140 12.32 -6.86 -9.84
C ILE A 140 13.29 -5.82 -10.40
N PHE A 141 12.77 -4.81 -11.08
CA PHE A 141 13.55 -3.79 -11.77
C PHE A 141 13.08 -2.38 -11.41
N VAL A 142 14.02 -1.44 -11.43
CA VAL A 142 13.69 -0.01 -11.35
C VAL A 142 13.32 0.45 -12.75
N ALA A 143 12.15 1.06 -12.89
CA ALA A 143 11.75 1.72 -14.13
C ALA A 143 12.35 3.13 -14.19
N GLU A 144 12.80 3.52 -15.38
CA GLU A 144 13.37 4.84 -15.66
C GLU A 144 12.28 5.91 -15.84
N SER A 145 11.06 5.50 -16.19
CA SER A 145 9.91 6.39 -16.34
C SER A 145 8.59 5.73 -15.92
N PRO A 146 7.54 6.54 -15.64
CA PRO A 146 6.18 6.02 -15.43
C PRO A 146 5.70 5.14 -16.59
N GLU A 147 5.95 5.59 -17.83
CA GLU A 147 5.53 4.91 -19.06
C GLU A 147 6.17 3.53 -19.18
N GLN A 148 7.47 3.42 -18.87
CA GLN A 148 8.13 2.12 -18.84
C GLN A 148 7.49 1.19 -17.82
N ALA A 149 7.17 1.69 -16.62
CA ALA A 149 6.60 0.87 -15.56
C ALA A 149 5.22 0.30 -15.93
N VAL A 150 4.36 1.08 -16.58
CA VAL A 150 2.98 0.65 -16.90
C VAL A 150 2.85 -0.12 -18.21
N SER A 151 3.77 0.05 -19.16
CA SER A 151 3.61 -0.45 -20.54
C SER A 151 3.29 -1.94 -20.65
N GLU A 152 3.92 -2.78 -19.81
CA GLU A 152 3.68 -4.23 -19.78
C GLU A 152 2.80 -4.68 -18.60
N ALA A 153 2.40 -3.79 -17.69
CA ALA A 153 1.82 -4.15 -16.41
C ALA A 153 0.40 -4.74 -16.53
N ASP A 154 0.19 -5.95 -15.97
CA ASP A 154 -1.13 -6.55 -15.75
C ASP A 154 -1.81 -6.00 -14.50
N VAL A 155 -1.00 -5.66 -13.49
CA VAL A 155 -1.44 -5.09 -12.22
C VAL A 155 -0.60 -3.85 -11.92
N ILE A 156 -1.26 -2.75 -11.56
CA ILE A 156 -0.60 -1.53 -11.11
C ILE A 156 -1.02 -1.26 -9.67
N CYS A 157 -0.07 -0.99 -8.79
CA CYS A 157 -0.34 -0.45 -7.46
C CYS A 157 0.23 0.96 -7.33
N SER A 158 -0.61 1.94 -7.00
CA SER A 158 -0.20 3.31 -6.71
C SER A 158 -0.31 3.62 -5.22
N ALA A 159 0.84 3.66 -4.55
CA ALA A 159 0.98 3.96 -3.13
C ALA A 159 1.87 5.19 -2.93
N THR A 160 1.54 6.27 -3.62
CA THR A 160 2.28 7.55 -3.60
C THR A 160 1.58 8.59 -2.74
N THR A 161 2.28 9.67 -2.40
CA THR A 161 1.69 10.88 -1.81
C THR A 161 1.52 11.99 -2.85
N SER A 162 1.36 11.64 -4.13
CA SER A 162 1.24 12.60 -5.22
C SER A 162 -0.11 13.31 -5.20
N PHE A 163 -0.13 14.60 -5.52
CA PHE A 163 -1.33 15.41 -5.79
C PHE A 163 -1.62 15.53 -7.30
N ARG A 164 -0.91 14.75 -8.11
CA ARG A 164 -1.03 14.74 -9.56
C ARG A 164 -1.06 13.30 -10.07
N PRO A 165 -1.72 13.03 -11.20
CA PRO A 165 -1.67 11.71 -11.85
C PRO A 165 -0.23 11.23 -12.02
N VAL A 166 0.03 9.96 -11.71
CA VAL A 166 1.39 9.36 -11.70
C VAL A 166 1.76 8.67 -13.02
N PHE A 167 0.78 8.43 -13.90
CA PHE A 167 0.93 7.93 -15.27
C PHE A 167 -0.28 8.40 -16.09
N LYS A 168 -0.21 8.32 -17.42
CA LYS A 168 -1.34 8.68 -18.30
C LYS A 168 -2.22 7.46 -18.56
N ASP A 169 -3.49 7.72 -18.79
CA ASP A 169 -4.46 6.72 -19.23
C ASP A 169 -4.07 6.09 -20.59
N SER A 170 -3.51 6.90 -21.50
CA SER A 170 -3.02 6.45 -22.81
C SER A 170 -1.93 5.39 -22.76
N ASP A 171 -1.24 5.26 -21.63
CA ASP A 171 -0.11 4.34 -21.44
C ASP A 171 -0.57 2.98 -20.89
N LEU A 172 -1.85 2.86 -20.53
CA LEU A 172 -2.43 1.66 -19.94
C LEU A 172 -2.81 0.64 -21.01
N LYS A 173 -2.44 -0.62 -20.77
CA LYS A 173 -2.92 -1.72 -21.60
C LYS A 173 -4.37 -2.09 -21.27
N PRO A 174 -5.16 -2.57 -22.24
CA PRO A 174 -6.49 -3.10 -21.98
C PRO A 174 -6.46 -4.26 -20.97
N GLY A 175 -7.40 -4.25 -20.01
CA GLY A 175 -7.55 -5.30 -19.00
C GLY A 175 -6.59 -5.22 -17.82
N VAL A 176 -5.82 -4.14 -17.67
CA VAL A 176 -5.01 -3.88 -16.47
C VAL A 176 -5.89 -3.70 -15.23
N HIS A 177 -5.48 -4.29 -14.11
CA HIS A 177 -6.07 -4.04 -12.79
C HIS A 177 -5.28 -2.97 -12.05
N ILE A 178 -5.95 -2.03 -11.38
CA ILE A 178 -5.30 -0.93 -10.66
C ILE A 178 -5.74 -0.89 -9.19
N ASN A 179 -4.79 -1.04 -8.28
CA ASN A 179 -4.95 -0.76 -6.85
C ASN A 179 -4.53 0.68 -6.55
N GLY A 180 -5.51 1.59 -6.42
CA GLY A 180 -5.29 2.97 -6.01
C GLY A 180 -5.34 3.12 -4.49
N VAL A 181 -4.19 3.32 -3.84
CA VAL A 181 -4.07 3.30 -2.37
C VAL A 181 -3.64 4.65 -1.79
N GLY A 182 -2.87 5.43 -2.56
CA GLY A 182 -2.25 6.68 -2.11
C GLY A 182 -3.22 7.84 -1.85
N SER A 183 -4.33 7.94 -2.60
CA SER A 183 -5.30 9.03 -2.49
C SER A 183 -6.28 8.77 -1.35
N TYR A 184 -6.09 9.44 -0.21
CA TYR A 184 -6.95 9.31 0.98
C TYR A 184 -7.67 10.61 1.38
N THR A 185 -7.48 11.69 0.62
CA THR A 185 -8.19 12.97 0.77
C THR A 185 -8.88 13.34 -0.54
N THR A 186 -9.82 14.28 -0.49
CA THR A 186 -10.55 14.77 -1.69
C THR A 186 -9.72 15.65 -2.61
N GLU A 187 -8.49 16.02 -2.20
CA GLU A 187 -7.60 16.91 -2.93
C GLU A 187 -6.53 16.17 -3.75
N MET A 188 -6.42 14.85 -3.58
CA MET A 188 -5.45 13.96 -4.24
C MET A 188 -6.08 13.22 -5.41
#